data_AF-E1SQR9-F1
#
_entry.id   AF-E1SQR9-F1
#
_cell.length_a   1.000
_cell.length_b   1.000
_cell.length_c   1.000
_cell.angle_alpha   90.00
_cell.angle_beta   90.00
_cell.angle_gamma   90.00
#
_symmetry.space_group_name_H-M   'P 1'
#
loop_
_entity.id
_entity.type
_entity.pdbx_description
1 polymer ?
#
loop_
_entity_poly.entity_id
_entity_poly.type
_entity_poly.pdbx_seq_one_letter_code
_entity_poly.pdbx_strand_id
1 'polypeptide(L)'
;MVNLSKSLDFDTQAGALIDKRTGESTQLTFSEAAVLSALLEHQDDICSKESLLEAGWPDRVVAASSLLQCISLLRKKLQPYPEIELKTLARRGYQLTIRELDSDASEAEAPVRNWRPLVFVLVFMVAISSLLGWYVGDYHRMLQSSKVWNGSITKSLIIGSARGALQILTREDQDKPRSTSWQRHFTETAVPHQHFNQFKGFGLTSEYGHSVALCPDFHQGHCSGKGLLNITFPANERVTLDLPAFLQQAEEMEERIRYNRIQLPKAPEVIEGELVEQIYQGDIYFPSNGRLLIRTDHALSLVYQDANSGVLSASYCVTDEDCITSPIKYRIEGKFKRYDRTIGSDKVEVFQVEVTRKNLFTPESVSPSALVFYRELRRQSLSKETLYFYRLHNDAETGLWILPYMGNTLAWMPRSELKM
;
A
#
# COMPACT_ATOMS: atom_id res chain seq x y z
N MET A 1 -75.58 -5.97 -7.21
CA MET A 1 -74.25 -6.60 -7.40
C MET A 1 -74.21 -7.28 -8.76
N VAL A 2 -73.28 -6.86 -9.60
CA VAL A 2 -72.98 -7.43 -10.92
C VAL A 2 -71.64 -8.13 -10.80
N ASN A 3 -71.57 -9.40 -11.20
CA ASN A 3 -70.33 -10.16 -11.21
C ASN A 3 -69.50 -9.74 -12.43
N LEU A 4 -68.37 -9.06 -12.18
CA LEU A 4 -67.47 -8.58 -13.24
C LEU A 4 -66.49 -9.67 -13.68
N SER A 5 -65.96 -10.42 -12.73
CA SER A 5 -65.02 -11.51 -13.00
C SER A 5 -64.96 -12.49 -11.83
N LYS A 6 -64.17 -13.55 -11.99
CA LYS A 6 -63.84 -14.49 -10.90
C LYS A 6 -63.23 -13.77 -9.67
N SER A 7 -62.63 -12.60 -9.85
CA SER A 7 -61.92 -11.83 -8.80
C SER A 7 -62.64 -10.56 -8.34
N LEU A 8 -63.63 -10.06 -9.08
CA LEU A 8 -64.20 -8.73 -8.83
C LEU A 8 -65.72 -8.73 -8.94
N ASP A 9 -66.39 -8.12 -7.97
CA ASP A 9 -67.81 -7.75 -8.04
C ASP A 9 -67.96 -6.24 -8.12
N PHE A 10 -68.99 -5.79 -8.84
CA PHE A 10 -69.40 -4.39 -8.86
C PHE A 10 -70.74 -4.21 -8.17
N ASP A 11 -70.76 -3.42 -7.11
CA ASP A 11 -72.00 -2.99 -6.49
C ASP A 11 -72.51 -1.72 -7.17
N THR A 12 -73.50 -1.87 -8.04
CA THR A 12 -74.16 -0.78 -8.76
C THR A 12 -74.95 0.16 -7.86
N GLN A 13 -75.39 -0.27 -6.66
CA GLN A 13 -76.11 0.59 -5.72
C GLN A 13 -75.16 1.39 -4.82
N ALA A 14 -74.07 0.75 -4.38
CA ALA A 14 -73.05 1.41 -3.56
C ALA A 14 -71.99 2.17 -4.38
N GLY A 15 -71.90 1.93 -5.69
CA GLY A 15 -70.88 2.50 -6.56
C GLY A 15 -69.48 2.02 -6.19
N ALA A 16 -69.30 0.74 -5.85
CA ALA A 16 -68.03 0.23 -5.34
C ALA A 16 -67.62 -1.08 -6.02
N LEU A 17 -66.30 -1.24 -6.25
CA LEU A 17 -65.69 -2.48 -6.70
C LEU A 17 -65.23 -3.28 -5.48
N ILE A 18 -65.59 -4.56 -5.40
CA ILE A 18 -65.28 -5.44 -4.27
C ILE A 18 -64.41 -6.60 -4.78
N ASP A 19 -63.17 -6.67 -4.31
CA ASP A 19 -62.27 -7.79 -4.60
C ASP A 19 -62.74 -9.03 -3.84
N LYS A 20 -63.07 -10.11 -4.56
CA LYS A 20 -63.51 -11.39 -3.98
C LYS A 20 -62.42 -12.11 -3.21
N ARG A 21 -61.15 -11.87 -3.55
CA ARG A 21 -59.99 -12.56 -2.97
C ARG A 21 -59.54 -11.92 -1.66
N THR A 22 -59.63 -10.59 -1.57
CA THR A 22 -59.13 -9.82 -0.41
C THR A 22 -60.26 -9.23 0.44
N GLY A 23 -61.47 -9.11 -0.11
CA GLY A 23 -62.61 -8.44 0.54
C GLY A 23 -62.50 -6.91 0.54
N GLU A 24 -61.51 -6.34 -0.15
CA GLU A 24 -61.25 -4.90 -0.18
C GLU A 24 -62.26 -4.19 -1.09
N SER A 25 -62.83 -3.08 -0.62
CA SER A 25 -63.80 -2.27 -1.35
C SER A 25 -63.17 -0.98 -1.86
N THR A 26 -63.17 -0.78 -3.18
CA THR A 26 -62.72 0.45 -3.83
C THR A 26 -63.92 1.27 -4.27
N GLN A 27 -64.09 2.46 -3.68
CA GLN A 27 -65.18 3.38 -3.99
C GLN A 27 -65.00 4.04 -5.37
N LEU A 28 -66.07 4.10 -6.16
CA LEU A 28 -66.16 4.84 -7.42
C LEU A 28 -66.94 6.13 -7.21
N THR A 29 -66.60 7.18 -7.96
CA THR A 29 -67.45 8.36 -8.03
C THR A 29 -68.73 8.05 -8.81
N PHE A 30 -69.77 8.86 -8.66
CA PHE A 30 -71.04 8.68 -9.38
C PHE A 30 -70.83 8.51 -10.89
N SER A 31 -70.03 9.39 -11.50
CA SER A 31 -69.74 9.33 -12.94
C SER A 31 -68.89 8.12 -13.33
N GLU A 32 -67.97 7.66 -12.48
CA GLU A 32 -67.21 6.43 -12.72
C GLU A 32 -68.09 5.18 -12.66
N ALA A 33 -68.98 5.10 -11.67
CA ALA A 33 -69.92 3.99 -11.52
C ALA A 33 -70.93 3.95 -12.66
N ALA A 34 -71.46 5.11 -13.08
CA ALA A 34 -72.42 5.22 -14.18
C ALA A 34 -71.78 4.89 -15.54
N VAL A 35 -70.56 5.40 -15.81
CA VAL A 35 -69.81 5.05 -17.04
C VAL A 35 -69.45 3.57 -17.07
N LEU A 36 -69.03 2.99 -15.95
CA LEU A 36 -68.73 1.57 -15.87
C LEU A 36 -69.99 0.70 -16.06
N SER A 37 -71.13 1.12 -15.50
CA SER A 37 -72.41 0.43 -15.71
C SER A 37 -72.82 0.42 -17.17
N ALA A 38 -72.73 1.57 -17.86
CA ALA A 38 -73.04 1.68 -19.29
C ALA A 38 -72.13 0.80 -20.16
N LEU A 39 -70.84 0.71 -19.80
CA LEU A 39 -69.88 -0.17 -20.49
C LEU A 39 -70.15 -1.66 -20.26
N LEU A 40 -70.75 -2.03 -19.11
CA LEU A 40 -71.12 -3.40 -18.81
C LEU A 40 -72.41 -3.84 -19.50
N GLU A 41 -73.39 -2.94 -19.61
CA GLU A 41 -74.61 -3.20 -20.37
C GLU A 41 -74.33 -3.48 -21.85
N HIS A 42 -73.28 -2.85 -22.38
CA HIS A 42 -72.76 -3.05 -23.74
C HIS A 42 -71.40 -3.75 -23.74
N GLN A 43 -71.26 -4.80 -22.93
CA GLN A 43 -70.04 -5.59 -22.88
C GLN A 43 -69.65 -6.08 -24.28
N ASP A 44 -68.37 -5.94 -24.63
CA ASP A 44 -67.80 -6.27 -25.94
C ASP A 44 -68.36 -5.48 -27.15
N ASP A 45 -69.23 -4.49 -26.93
CA ASP A 45 -69.66 -3.52 -27.94
C ASP A 45 -68.93 -2.16 -27.79
N ILE A 46 -68.89 -1.40 -28.89
CA ILE A 46 -68.22 -0.09 -28.91
C ILE A 46 -69.20 0.98 -28.43
N CYS A 47 -68.97 1.51 -27.23
CA CYS A 47 -69.71 2.67 -26.71
C CYS A 47 -69.10 3.97 -27.25
N SER A 48 -69.93 4.81 -27.88
CA SER A 48 -69.51 6.12 -28.38
C SER A 48 -69.18 7.09 -27.24
N LYS A 49 -68.38 8.12 -27.52
CA LYS A 49 -67.99 9.11 -26.50
C LYS A 49 -69.20 9.92 -26.02
N GLU A 50 -70.11 10.22 -26.93
CA GLU A 50 -71.33 10.98 -26.68
C GLU A 50 -72.27 10.19 -25.75
N SER A 51 -72.45 8.89 -26.01
CA SER A 51 -73.29 8.01 -25.18
C SER A 51 -72.74 7.87 -23.75
N LEU A 52 -71.42 7.73 -23.60
CA LEU A 52 -70.80 7.62 -22.27
C LEU A 52 -70.79 8.95 -21.49
N LEU A 53 -70.74 10.09 -22.19
CA LEU A 53 -70.89 11.41 -21.58
C LEU A 53 -72.31 11.61 -21.04
N GLU A 54 -73.32 11.20 -21.80
CA GLU A 54 -74.72 11.27 -21.37
C GLU A 54 -74.98 10.35 -20.16
N ALA A 55 -74.46 9.12 -20.18
CA ALA A 55 -74.61 8.18 -19.08
C ALA A 55 -73.89 8.61 -17.79
N GLY A 56 -72.67 9.16 -17.89
CA GLY A 56 -71.87 9.55 -16.72
C GLY A 56 -72.30 10.87 -16.06
N TRP A 57 -73.01 11.72 -16.81
CA TRP A 57 -73.41 13.07 -16.39
C TRP A 57 -74.82 13.40 -16.89
N PRO A 58 -75.86 12.68 -16.41
CA PRO A 58 -77.24 13.02 -16.72
C PRO A 58 -77.50 14.48 -16.31
N ASP A 59 -78.09 15.25 -17.22
CA ASP A 59 -78.44 16.67 -17.04
C ASP A 59 -77.27 17.66 -16.87
N ARG A 60 -76.03 17.30 -17.27
CA ARG A 60 -74.88 18.21 -17.24
C ARG A 60 -74.04 18.18 -18.52
N VAL A 61 -73.84 19.36 -19.12
CA VAL A 61 -72.91 19.52 -20.24
C VAL A 61 -71.49 19.64 -19.70
N VAL A 62 -70.67 18.60 -19.88
CA VAL A 62 -69.27 18.57 -19.46
C VAL A 62 -68.33 18.53 -20.67
N ALA A 63 -67.09 19.02 -20.49
CA ALA A 63 -66.07 18.96 -21.53
C ALA A 63 -65.66 17.50 -21.81
N ALA A 64 -65.28 17.19 -23.06
CA ALA A 64 -64.83 15.85 -23.47
C ALA A 64 -63.60 15.34 -22.70
N SER A 65 -62.81 16.24 -22.09
CA SER A 65 -61.71 15.90 -21.18
C SER A 65 -62.18 15.17 -19.91
N SER A 66 -63.42 15.39 -19.47
CA SER A 66 -63.99 14.75 -18.28
C SER A 66 -64.15 13.24 -18.46
N LEU A 67 -64.59 12.81 -19.64
CA LEU A 67 -64.67 11.38 -19.99
C LEU A 67 -63.26 10.76 -20.06
N LEU A 68 -62.28 11.46 -20.64
CA LEU A 68 -60.89 10.96 -20.68
C LEU A 68 -60.31 10.74 -19.28
N GLN A 69 -60.58 11.66 -18.36
CA GLN A 69 -60.16 11.54 -16.96
C GLN A 69 -60.87 10.39 -16.26
N CYS A 70 -62.19 10.26 -16.42
CA CYS A 70 -62.99 9.15 -15.86
C CYS A 70 -62.46 7.78 -16.34
N ILE A 71 -62.25 7.61 -17.65
CA ILE A 71 -61.70 6.38 -18.23
C ILE A 71 -60.28 6.08 -17.69
N SER A 72 -59.46 7.10 -17.50
CA SER A 72 -58.10 6.93 -16.95
C SER A 72 -58.12 6.48 -15.49
N LEU A 73 -59.05 7.01 -14.68
CA LEU A 73 -59.23 6.60 -13.30
C LEU A 73 -59.80 5.18 -13.19
N LEU A 74 -60.78 4.83 -14.02
CA LEU A 74 -61.30 3.47 -14.12
C LEU A 74 -60.20 2.48 -14.49
N ARG A 75 -59.34 2.80 -15.47
CA ARG A 75 -58.17 1.97 -15.81
C ARG A 75 -57.24 1.76 -14.63
N LYS A 76 -56.96 2.80 -13.85
CA LYS A 76 -56.09 2.68 -12.68
C LYS A 76 -56.70 1.78 -11.61
N LYS A 77 -58.02 1.87 -11.39
CA LYS A 77 -58.74 1.03 -10.42
C LYS A 77 -58.90 -0.41 -10.90
N LEU A 78 -58.99 -0.63 -12.21
CA LEU A 78 -59.09 -1.95 -12.83
C LEU A 78 -57.73 -2.59 -13.16
N GLN A 79 -56.62 -1.85 -13.10
CA GLN A 79 -55.26 -2.33 -13.40
C GLN A 79 -54.84 -3.61 -12.64
N PRO A 80 -55.23 -3.84 -11.37
CA PRO A 80 -54.91 -5.08 -10.66
C PRO A 80 -55.62 -6.33 -11.23
N TYR A 81 -56.63 -6.16 -12.08
CA TYR A 81 -57.49 -7.22 -12.61
C TYR A 81 -57.24 -7.37 -14.12
N PRO A 82 -56.21 -8.15 -14.53
CA PRO A 82 -55.83 -8.31 -15.94
C PRO A 82 -56.92 -8.94 -16.81
N GLU A 83 -57.92 -9.56 -16.21
CA GLU A 83 -59.08 -10.13 -16.89
C GLU A 83 -60.09 -9.10 -17.40
N ILE A 84 -60.03 -7.84 -16.93
CA ILE A 84 -60.90 -6.74 -17.37
C ILE A 84 -60.06 -5.72 -18.15
N GLU A 85 -60.29 -5.59 -19.45
CA GLU A 85 -59.55 -4.68 -20.32
C GLU A 85 -60.44 -3.57 -20.89
N LEU A 86 -60.13 -2.31 -20.58
CA LEU A 86 -60.83 -1.13 -21.10
C LEU A 86 -60.08 -0.52 -22.29
N LYS A 87 -60.49 -0.86 -23.52
CA LYS A 87 -59.85 -0.46 -24.77
C LYS A 87 -60.36 0.89 -25.28
N THR A 88 -59.47 1.68 -25.87
CA THR A 88 -59.83 2.87 -26.65
C THR A 88 -59.71 2.57 -28.13
N LEU A 89 -60.81 2.72 -28.86
CA LEU A 89 -60.81 2.61 -30.32
C LEU A 89 -60.78 4.01 -30.91
N ALA A 90 -59.68 4.34 -31.59
CA ALA A 90 -59.46 5.65 -32.17
C ALA A 90 -60.64 6.06 -33.06
N ARG A 91 -61.18 7.26 -32.80
CA ARG A 91 -62.33 7.86 -33.52
C ARG A 91 -63.67 7.13 -33.39
N ARG A 92 -63.79 6.10 -32.53
CA ARG A 92 -65.04 5.35 -32.32
C ARG A 92 -65.56 5.35 -30.89
N GLY A 93 -64.69 5.26 -29.88
CA GLY A 93 -65.11 5.28 -28.48
C GLY A 93 -64.32 4.32 -27.59
N TYR A 94 -65.00 3.72 -26.62
CA TYR A 94 -64.43 2.79 -25.64
C TYR A 94 -65.18 1.47 -25.62
N GLN A 95 -64.48 0.40 -25.29
CA GLN A 95 -65.02 -0.96 -25.24
C GLN A 95 -64.46 -1.65 -23.99
N LEU A 96 -65.34 -2.31 -23.24
CA LEU A 96 -64.97 -3.13 -22.09
C LEU A 96 -65.01 -4.60 -22.51
N THR A 97 -63.87 -5.28 -22.37
CA THR A 97 -63.77 -6.72 -22.64
C THR A 97 -63.38 -7.44 -21.36
N ILE A 98 -64.16 -8.47 -21.01
CA ILE A 98 -63.93 -9.32 -19.85
C ILE A 98 -63.54 -10.70 -20.38
N ARG A 99 -62.34 -11.19 -20.03
CA ARG A 99 -61.86 -12.52 -20.44
C ARG A 99 -62.02 -13.50 -19.30
N GLU A 100 -62.81 -14.55 -19.50
CA GLU A 100 -62.80 -15.70 -18.60
C GLU A 100 -61.47 -16.45 -18.80
N LEU A 101 -60.53 -16.27 -17.88
CA LEU A 101 -59.34 -17.11 -17.81
C LEU A 101 -59.77 -18.48 -17.25
N ASP A 102 -59.91 -19.46 -18.14
CA ASP A 102 -59.92 -20.86 -17.75
C ASP A 102 -58.55 -21.23 -17.20
N SER A 103 -58.57 -21.73 -15.97
CA SER A 103 -57.42 -22.12 -15.20
C SER A 103 -56.86 -23.44 -15.74
N ASP A 104 -55.94 -23.36 -16.69
CA ASP A 104 -55.01 -24.46 -16.99
C ASP A 104 -53.62 -23.98 -17.44
N ALA A 105 -53.14 -22.91 -16.81
CA ALA A 105 -51.75 -22.46 -16.93
C ALA A 105 -51.28 -21.74 -15.64
N SER A 106 -51.18 -22.52 -14.56
CA SER A 106 -50.11 -22.34 -13.56
C SER A 106 -48.85 -22.90 -14.23
N GLU A 107 -47.70 -22.24 -14.40
CA GLU A 107 -47.09 -21.07 -13.80
C GLU A 107 -46.40 -20.28 -14.92
N ALA A 108 -46.78 -19.02 -15.13
CA ALA A 108 -45.78 -18.05 -15.58
C ALA A 108 -44.92 -17.76 -14.35
N GLU A 109 -43.85 -18.53 -14.18
CA GLU A 109 -42.77 -18.17 -13.27
C GLU A 109 -42.44 -16.70 -13.53
N ALA A 110 -42.70 -15.84 -12.54
CA ALA A 110 -42.04 -14.55 -12.48
C ALA A 110 -40.56 -14.83 -12.73
N PRO A 111 -39.85 -14.09 -13.61
CA PRO A 111 -38.44 -14.37 -13.84
C PRO A 111 -37.77 -14.30 -12.48
N VAL A 112 -37.44 -15.46 -11.91
CA VAL A 112 -36.64 -15.57 -10.70
C VAL A 112 -35.34 -14.97 -11.14
N ARG A 113 -35.18 -13.67 -10.85
CA ARG A 113 -34.04 -12.87 -11.26
C ARG A 113 -32.87 -13.59 -10.65
N ASN A 114 -32.21 -14.41 -11.46
CA ASN A 114 -31.21 -15.35 -11.01
C ASN A 114 -30.05 -14.45 -10.58
N TRP A 115 -30.02 -14.05 -9.31
CA TRP A 115 -29.00 -13.12 -8.80
C TRP A 115 -27.66 -13.81 -8.71
N ARG A 116 -27.61 -15.14 -8.84
CA ARG A 116 -26.38 -15.95 -8.87
C ARG A 116 -25.30 -15.35 -9.79
N PRO A 117 -25.50 -15.14 -11.11
CA PRO A 117 -24.51 -14.47 -11.96
C PRO A 117 -24.12 -13.06 -11.49
N LEU A 118 -25.07 -12.28 -10.97
CA LEU A 118 -24.81 -10.91 -10.51
C LEU A 118 -24.00 -10.89 -9.19
N VAL A 119 -24.26 -11.85 -8.31
CA VAL A 119 -23.48 -12.12 -7.10
C VAL A 119 -22.09 -12.66 -7.47
N PHE A 120 -21.96 -13.55 -8.46
CA PHE A 120 -20.66 -14.01 -8.94
C PHE A 120 -19.83 -12.87 -9.53
N VAL A 121 -20.44 -11.97 -10.32
CA VAL A 121 -19.78 -10.76 -10.83
C VAL A 121 -19.37 -9.83 -9.69
N LEU A 122 -20.23 -9.61 -8.69
CA LEU A 122 -19.90 -8.79 -7.53
C LEU A 122 -18.74 -9.40 -6.72
N VAL A 123 -18.79 -10.69 -6.43
CA VAL A 123 -17.72 -11.41 -5.72
C VAL A 123 -16.42 -11.38 -6.53
N PHE A 124 -16.48 -11.54 -7.84
CA PHE A 124 -15.31 -11.44 -8.72
C PHE A 124 -14.73 -10.02 -8.75
N MET A 125 -15.57 -9.00 -8.80
CA MET A 125 -15.16 -7.59 -8.71
C MET A 125 -14.52 -7.27 -7.37
N VAL A 126 -15.08 -7.77 -6.26
CA VAL A 126 -14.50 -7.63 -4.91
C VAL A 126 -13.18 -8.40 -4.80
N ALA A 127 -13.09 -9.60 -5.37
CA ALA A 127 -11.86 -10.39 -5.40
C ALA A 127 -10.77 -9.70 -6.22
N ILE A 128 -11.12 -9.16 -7.41
CA ILE A 128 -10.21 -8.35 -8.23
C ILE A 128 -9.78 -7.10 -7.46
N SER A 129 -10.70 -6.37 -6.85
CA SER A 129 -10.38 -5.16 -6.09
C SER A 129 -9.46 -5.47 -4.90
N SER A 130 -9.68 -6.59 -4.22
CA SER A 130 -8.84 -7.06 -3.11
C SER A 130 -7.45 -7.48 -3.60
N LEU A 131 -7.36 -8.20 -4.71
CA LEU A 131 -6.10 -8.57 -5.36
C LEU A 131 -5.32 -7.35 -5.85
N LEU A 132 -6.02 -6.38 -6.45
CA LEU A 132 -5.45 -5.13 -6.92
C LEU A 132 -4.96 -4.28 -5.73
N GLY A 133 -5.75 -4.20 -4.66
CA GLY A 133 -5.38 -3.54 -3.41
C GLY A 133 -4.14 -4.18 -2.76
N TRP A 134 -4.06 -5.51 -2.75
CA TRP A 134 -2.86 -6.22 -2.30
C TRP A 134 -1.65 -5.95 -3.19
N TYR A 135 -1.81 -6.00 -4.52
CA TYR A 135 -0.73 -5.80 -5.48
C TYR A 135 -0.14 -4.39 -5.44
N VAL A 136 -0.99 -3.37 -5.25
CA VAL A 136 -0.59 -1.97 -5.12
C VAL A 136 -0.13 -1.65 -3.69
N GLY A 137 -0.51 -2.47 -2.71
CA GLY A 137 -0.22 -2.27 -1.31
C GLY A 137 1.28 -2.22 -0.99
N ASP A 138 1.61 -1.46 0.06
CA ASP A 138 2.98 -1.24 0.52
C ASP A 138 3.71 -2.55 0.82
N TYR A 139 3.01 -3.53 1.37
CA TYR A 139 3.54 -4.86 1.64
C TYR A 139 4.04 -5.57 0.39
N HIS A 140 3.28 -5.52 -0.72
CA HIS A 140 3.72 -6.17 -1.97
C HIS A 140 4.91 -5.45 -2.60
N ARG A 141 4.95 -4.11 -2.57
CA ARG A 141 6.13 -3.33 -3.01
C ARG A 141 7.37 -3.69 -2.19
N MET A 142 7.20 -3.82 -0.88
CA MET A 142 8.26 -4.28 0.02
C MET A 142 8.69 -5.72 -0.27
N LEU A 143 7.76 -6.63 -0.57
CA LEU A 143 8.09 -8.00 -0.98
C LEU A 143 8.93 -8.00 -2.26
N GLN A 144 8.58 -7.18 -3.25
CA GLN A 144 9.35 -7.09 -4.49
C GLN A 144 10.77 -6.57 -4.25
N SER A 145 10.95 -5.53 -3.42
CA SER A 145 12.28 -5.00 -3.11
C SER A 145 13.13 -5.98 -2.28
N SER A 146 12.53 -6.69 -1.32
CA SER A 146 13.25 -7.62 -0.45
C SER A 146 13.59 -8.96 -1.11
N LYS A 147 12.88 -9.37 -2.17
CA LYS A 147 13.17 -10.59 -2.94
C LYS A 147 14.59 -10.64 -3.52
N VAL A 148 15.19 -9.47 -3.75
CA VAL A 148 16.57 -9.37 -4.27
C VAL A 148 17.55 -10.13 -3.38
N TRP A 149 17.27 -10.28 -2.08
CA TRP A 149 18.09 -11.05 -1.16
C TRP A 149 17.67 -12.53 -1.14
N ASN A 150 18.51 -13.42 -1.69
CA ASN A 150 18.18 -14.84 -1.86
C ASN A 150 18.77 -15.76 -0.79
N GLY A 151 19.60 -15.25 0.13
CA GLY A 151 20.16 -16.02 1.23
C GLY A 151 21.41 -15.41 1.87
N SER A 152 22.04 -16.22 2.71
CA SER A 152 23.32 -15.91 3.33
C SER A 152 24.23 -17.14 3.30
N ILE A 153 25.52 -16.93 3.07
CA ILE A 153 26.54 -17.98 3.14
C ILE A 153 27.63 -17.57 4.13
N THR A 154 28.08 -18.49 4.97
CA THR A 154 29.16 -18.19 5.92
C THR A 154 30.49 -18.72 5.39
N LYS A 155 31.51 -17.87 5.39
CA LYS A 155 32.90 -18.18 5.02
C LYS A 155 33.85 -17.70 6.11
N SER A 156 35.08 -18.20 6.11
CA SER A 156 36.12 -17.67 7.00
C SER A 156 36.76 -16.44 6.34
N LEU A 157 37.01 -15.40 7.13
CA LEU A 157 37.85 -14.27 6.77
C LEU A 157 39.06 -14.23 7.70
N ILE A 158 40.23 -13.95 7.14
CA ILE A 158 41.50 -13.84 7.85
C ILE A 158 41.99 -12.40 7.74
N ILE A 159 42.27 -11.79 8.88
CA ILE A 159 42.78 -10.41 8.99
C ILE A 159 44.00 -10.46 9.91
N GLY A 160 45.21 -10.37 9.32
CA GLY A 160 46.45 -10.69 10.02
C GLY A 160 46.42 -12.08 10.64
N SER A 161 46.57 -12.17 11.98
CA SER A 161 46.48 -13.42 12.74
C SER A 161 45.04 -13.79 13.16
N ALA A 162 44.09 -12.87 13.02
CA ALA A 162 42.70 -13.06 13.45
C ALA A 162 41.93 -13.89 12.42
N ARG A 163 41.12 -14.83 12.89
CA ARG A 163 40.17 -15.57 12.07
C ARG A 163 38.76 -15.35 12.57
N GLY A 164 37.87 -14.90 11.68
CA GLY A 164 36.47 -14.63 11.99
C GLY A 164 35.52 -15.24 10.98
N ALA A 165 34.27 -15.44 11.39
CA ALA A 165 33.19 -15.84 10.50
C ALA A 165 32.68 -14.61 9.75
N LEU A 166 32.65 -14.70 8.42
CA LEU A 166 32.10 -13.69 7.51
C LEU A 166 30.81 -14.24 6.90
N GLN A 167 29.69 -13.65 7.29
CA GLN A 167 28.37 -13.96 6.77
C GLN A 167 28.07 -13.08 5.56
N ILE A 168 28.07 -13.68 4.37
CA ILE A 168 27.93 -12.97 3.10
C ILE A 168 26.49 -13.07 2.64
N LEU A 169 25.85 -11.92 2.43
CA LEU A 169 24.50 -11.82 1.87
C LEU A 169 24.57 -12.02 0.36
N THR A 170 23.69 -12.86 -0.15
CA THR A 170 23.62 -13.19 -1.57
C THR A 170 22.43 -12.50 -2.22
N ARG A 171 22.65 -11.97 -3.44
CA ARG A 171 21.60 -11.36 -4.25
C ARG A 171 21.19 -12.28 -5.40
N GLU A 172 19.94 -12.20 -5.82
CA GLU A 172 19.39 -12.99 -6.94
C GLU A 172 19.95 -12.57 -8.31
N ASP A 173 20.25 -11.28 -8.46
CA ASP A 173 20.73 -10.67 -9.70
C ASP A 173 22.25 -10.76 -9.91
N GLN A 174 22.98 -11.41 -8.98
CA GLN A 174 24.43 -11.50 -9.02
C GLN A 174 24.91 -12.95 -8.92
N ASP A 175 26.04 -13.22 -9.58
CA ASP A 175 26.75 -14.49 -9.41
C ASP A 175 27.05 -14.73 -7.93
N LYS A 176 27.00 -16.00 -7.51
CA LYS A 176 27.28 -16.39 -6.12
C LYS A 176 28.61 -15.75 -5.67
N PRO A 177 28.60 -14.97 -4.58
CA PRO A 177 29.79 -14.28 -4.11
C PRO A 177 30.93 -15.27 -3.88
N ARG A 178 32.09 -15.01 -4.48
CA ARG A 178 33.29 -15.80 -4.25
C ARG A 178 33.90 -15.38 -2.92
N SER A 179 34.30 -16.34 -2.09
CA SER A 179 34.98 -16.03 -0.81
C SER A 179 36.27 -15.22 -1.00
N THR A 180 36.90 -15.33 -2.18
CA THR A 180 38.11 -14.58 -2.54
C THR A 180 37.86 -13.07 -2.72
N SER A 181 36.61 -12.63 -2.91
CA SER A 181 36.30 -11.21 -3.14
C SER A 181 36.67 -10.32 -1.95
N TRP A 182 36.50 -10.81 -0.71
CA TRP A 182 36.89 -10.07 0.50
C TRP A 182 38.32 -10.39 0.94
N GLN A 183 38.69 -11.68 0.98
CA GLN A 183 39.99 -12.11 1.48
C GLN A 183 41.17 -11.48 0.72
N ARG A 184 41.01 -11.20 -0.58
CA ARG A 184 42.06 -10.58 -1.41
C ARG A 184 42.51 -9.18 -0.93
N HIS A 185 41.67 -8.49 -0.15
CA HIS A 185 41.89 -7.12 0.29
C HIS A 185 42.63 -7.03 1.62
N PHE A 186 42.55 -8.07 2.44
CA PHE A 186 43.23 -8.13 3.73
C PHE A 186 44.57 -8.84 3.57
N THR A 187 45.61 -8.26 4.15
CA THR A 187 46.95 -8.84 4.19
C THR A 187 47.12 -9.75 5.41
N GLU A 188 48.05 -10.70 5.34
CA GLU A 188 48.45 -11.55 6.47
C GLU A 188 49.41 -10.84 7.44
N THR A 189 49.66 -9.54 7.23
CA THR A 189 50.55 -8.72 8.06
C THR A 189 50.05 -8.71 9.50
N ALA A 190 50.96 -8.86 10.47
CA ALA A 190 50.62 -8.88 11.88
C ALA A 190 49.91 -7.57 12.28
N VAL A 191 48.69 -7.68 12.79
CA VAL A 191 47.94 -6.55 13.33
C VAL A 191 48.48 -6.26 14.73
N PRO A 192 48.69 -5.00 15.13
CA PRO A 192 49.02 -4.64 16.50
C PRO A 192 48.10 -5.36 17.48
N HIS A 193 48.69 -5.98 18.51
CA HIS A 193 47.98 -6.71 19.54
C HIS A 193 46.96 -5.80 20.23
N GLN A 194 45.67 -5.89 19.85
CA GLN A 194 44.48 -5.62 20.69
C GLN A 194 43.17 -5.46 19.89
N HIS A 195 43.21 -5.22 18.57
CA HIS A 195 41.99 -4.86 17.83
C HIS A 195 41.20 -6.03 17.25
N PHE A 196 41.84 -7.12 16.81
CA PHE A 196 41.16 -8.27 16.22
C PHE A 196 41.80 -9.56 16.71
N ASN A 197 41.27 -10.16 17.79
CA ASN A 197 41.68 -11.52 18.21
C ASN A 197 40.66 -12.55 17.69
N GLN A 198 39.39 -12.19 17.73
CA GLN A 198 38.26 -12.89 17.13
C GLN A 198 37.37 -11.81 16.51
N PHE A 199 36.52 -12.13 15.54
CA PHE A 199 35.52 -11.17 15.07
C PHE A 199 34.36 -11.89 14.39
N LYS A 200 33.23 -11.19 14.30
CA LYS A 200 32.16 -11.54 13.36
C LYS A 200 32.06 -10.47 12.30
N GLY A 201 31.99 -10.89 11.05
CA GLY A 201 31.84 -10.01 9.91
C GLY A 201 30.56 -10.30 9.13
N PHE A 202 30.07 -9.27 8.45
CA PHE A 202 29.07 -9.40 7.40
C PHE A 202 29.61 -8.83 6.11
N GLY A 203 29.32 -9.51 5.00
CA GLY A 203 29.77 -9.13 3.66
C GLY A 203 28.59 -8.91 2.73
N LEU A 204 28.69 -7.91 1.86
CA LEU A 204 27.69 -7.60 0.85
C LEU A 204 28.36 -7.14 -0.44
N THR A 205 27.90 -7.64 -1.59
CA THR A 205 28.32 -7.12 -2.89
C THR A 205 27.25 -6.17 -3.45
N SER A 206 27.69 -5.05 -3.99
CA SER A 206 26.87 -4.08 -4.72
C SER A 206 27.56 -3.71 -6.04
N GLU A 207 26.91 -2.88 -6.85
CA GLU A 207 27.49 -2.32 -8.08
C GLU A 207 28.78 -1.52 -7.82
N TYR A 208 28.88 -0.88 -6.65
CA TYR A 208 30.02 -0.01 -6.31
C TYR A 208 31.16 -0.78 -5.65
N GLY A 209 30.90 -1.97 -5.09
CA GLY A 209 31.93 -2.65 -4.35
C GLY A 209 31.55 -3.86 -3.51
N HIS A 210 32.55 -4.36 -2.79
CA HIS A 210 32.43 -5.37 -1.76
C HIS A 210 32.47 -4.67 -0.40
N SER A 211 31.30 -4.53 0.21
CA SER A 211 31.12 -3.98 1.54
C SER A 211 31.35 -5.05 2.61
N VAL A 212 31.99 -4.68 3.71
CA VAL A 212 32.23 -5.52 4.87
C VAL A 212 32.06 -4.70 6.14
N ALA A 213 31.34 -5.26 7.10
CA ALA A 213 31.15 -4.68 8.43
C ALA A 213 31.60 -5.69 9.49
N LEU A 214 32.49 -5.28 10.38
CA LEU A 214 33.16 -6.15 11.35
C LEU A 214 32.89 -5.69 12.78
N CYS A 215 32.55 -6.64 13.65
CA CYS A 215 32.52 -6.48 15.09
C CYS A 215 33.68 -7.28 15.73
N PRO A 216 34.68 -6.63 16.36
CA PRO A 216 35.86 -7.31 16.88
C PRO A 216 35.68 -8.05 18.21
N ASP A 217 34.58 -7.84 18.92
CA ASP A 217 34.33 -8.49 20.21
C ASP A 217 32.99 -9.23 20.24
N PHE A 218 32.52 -9.64 19.06
CA PHE A 218 31.25 -10.33 18.92
C PHE A 218 31.23 -11.65 19.70
N HIS A 219 30.38 -11.73 20.72
CA HIS A 219 30.24 -12.91 21.56
C HIS A 219 28.78 -13.17 21.91
N GLN A 220 28.33 -14.43 21.75
CA GLN A 220 26.96 -14.88 22.08
C GLN A 220 25.81 -13.99 21.54
N GLY A 221 26.00 -13.39 20.36
CA GLY A 221 24.96 -12.55 19.75
C GLY A 221 25.02 -11.07 20.16
N HIS A 222 26.06 -10.63 20.87
CA HIS A 222 26.23 -9.26 21.31
C HIS A 222 27.53 -8.67 20.75
N CYS A 223 27.51 -7.39 20.42
CA CYS A 223 28.66 -6.59 20.01
C CYS A 223 28.72 -5.32 20.88
N SER A 224 29.90 -4.96 21.43
CA SER A 224 29.97 -3.78 22.32
C SER A 224 29.95 -2.44 21.60
N GLY A 225 30.08 -2.47 20.27
CA GLY A 225 30.22 -1.29 19.44
C GLY A 225 31.61 -0.63 19.47
N LYS A 226 32.58 -1.21 20.17
CA LYS A 226 33.97 -0.73 20.19
C LYS A 226 34.77 -1.29 19.03
N GLY A 227 35.52 -0.42 18.34
CA GLY A 227 36.39 -0.81 17.23
C GLY A 227 35.63 -1.38 16.01
N LEU A 228 34.35 -1.04 15.86
CA LEU A 228 33.59 -1.42 14.67
C LEU A 228 34.30 -0.94 13.41
N LEU A 229 34.32 -1.78 12.39
CA LEU A 229 35.00 -1.45 11.15
C LEU A 229 34.11 -1.74 9.95
N ASN A 230 33.72 -0.68 9.24
CA ASN A 230 32.92 -0.78 8.02
C ASN A 230 33.74 -0.28 6.82
N ILE A 231 34.03 -1.18 5.88
CA ILE A 231 34.85 -0.88 4.70
C ILE A 231 34.09 -1.31 3.45
N THR A 232 34.16 -0.50 2.40
CA THR A 232 33.66 -0.89 1.07
C THR A 232 34.79 -0.80 0.06
N PHE A 233 35.24 -1.95 -0.42
CA PHE A 233 36.28 -2.05 -1.44
C PHE A 233 35.68 -1.91 -2.85
N PRO A 234 36.38 -1.29 -3.81
CA PRO A 234 35.91 -1.20 -5.18
C PRO A 234 35.72 -2.59 -5.81
N ALA A 235 34.67 -2.76 -6.63
CA ALA A 235 34.33 -4.05 -7.23
C ALA A 235 35.42 -4.56 -8.18
N ASN A 236 35.93 -3.68 -9.04
CA ASN A 236 36.78 -4.01 -10.18
C ASN A 236 38.28 -3.83 -9.90
N GLU A 237 38.66 -3.55 -8.66
CA GLU A 237 40.04 -3.26 -8.29
C GLU A 237 40.43 -4.05 -7.04
N ARG A 238 41.65 -4.59 -7.01
CA ARG A 238 42.22 -5.14 -5.79
C ARG A 238 42.94 -4.02 -5.04
N VAL A 239 42.35 -3.60 -3.93
CA VAL A 239 43.01 -2.73 -2.95
C VAL A 239 43.66 -3.61 -1.89
N THR A 240 44.96 -3.45 -1.67
CA THR A 240 45.68 -4.15 -0.61
C THR A 240 45.70 -3.25 0.61
N LEU A 241 44.99 -3.64 1.66
CA LEU A 241 44.90 -2.83 2.87
C LEU A 241 46.11 -3.11 3.77
N ASP A 242 46.96 -2.10 3.95
CA ASP A 242 47.88 -2.02 5.09
C ASP A 242 47.04 -1.66 6.32
N LEU A 243 46.61 -2.67 7.06
CA LEU A 243 45.63 -2.47 8.14
C LEU A 243 46.16 -1.56 9.26
N PRO A 244 47.40 -1.70 9.77
CA PRO A 244 47.96 -0.74 10.74
C PRO A 244 47.92 0.71 10.27
N ALA A 245 48.41 1.00 9.07
CA ALA A 245 48.42 2.36 8.52
C ALA A 245 46.99 2.88 8.31
N PHE A 246 46.09 2.04 7.79
CA PHE A 246 44.69 2.37 7.60
C PHE A 246 43.99 2.69 8.93
N LEU A 247 44.21 1.90 9.98
CA LEU A 247 43.55 2.12 11.29
C LEU A 247 44.01 3.43 11.92
N GLN A 248 45.31 3.74 11.83
CA GLN A 248 45.83 5.03 12.28
C GLN A 248 45.17 6.19 11.51
N GLN A 249 45.11 6.09 10.18
CA GLN A 249 44.49 7.11 9.35
C GLN A 249 42.98 7.25 9.61
N ALA A 250 42.28 6.13 9.85
CA ALA A 250 40.86 6.14 10.20
C ALA A 250 40.62 6.86 11.53
N GLU A 251 41.44 6.60 12.55
CA GLU A 251 41.41 7.28 13.85
C GLU A 251 41.62 8.79 13.69
N GLU A 252 42.65 9.20 12.94
CA GLU A 252 42.89 10.62 12.65
C GLU A 252 41.70 11.29 11.93
N MET A 253 41.09 10.61 10.97
CA MET A 253 39.92 11.13 10.26
C MET A 253 38.71 11.26 11.18
N GLU A 254 38.49 10.31 12.10
CA GLU A 254 37.41 10.34 13.09
C GLU A 254 37.53 11.48 14.09
N GLU A 255 38.76 11.79 14.54
CA GLU A 255 39.03 12.85 15.50
C GLU A 255 38.85 14.26 14.91
N ARG A 256 39.20 14.45 13.64
CA ARG A 256 39.18 15.78 12.99
C ARG A 256 37.78 16.36 12.90
N ILE A 257 36.81 15.62 12.36
CA ILE A 257 35.48 16.17 12.12
C ILE A 257 34.35 15.14 12.24
N ARG A 258 33.43 15.37 13.18
CA ARG A 258 32.21 14.58 13.42
C ARG A 258 30.99 15.49 13.22
N TYR A 259 30.64 15.74 11.96
CA TYR A 259 29.58 16.70 11.62
C TYR A 259 28.18 16.22 12.04
N ASN A 260 27.96 14.90 12.15
CA ASN A 260 26.66 14.33 12.46
C ASN A 260 26.48 13.94 13.93
N ARG A 261 27.37 14.36 14.84
CA ARG A 261 27.18 14.09 16.27
C ARG A 261 25.97 14.86 16.77
N ILE A 262 24.83 14.20 16.81
CA ILE A 262 23.68 14.62 17.62
C ILE A 262 24.22 14.65 19.05
N GLN A 263 24.39 15.86 19.61
CA GLN A 263 24.63 15.99 21.04
C GLN A 263 23.31 15.62 21.71
N LEU A 264 23.23 14.37 22.16
CA LEU A 264 22.14 13.95 23.04
C LEU A 264 22.20 14.84 24.28
N PRO A 265 21.10 15.47 24.71
CA PRO A 265 21.10 16.19 25.98
C PRO A 265 21.60 15.27 27.10
N LYS A 266 22.54 15.76 27.91
CA LYS A 266 23.10 14.99 29.04
C LYS A 266 22.05 14.85 30.14
N ALA A 267 21.27 13.76 30.08
CA ALA A 267 20.29 13.35 31.10
C ALA A 267 19.15 14.38 31.34
N PRO A 268 18.00 13.95 31.88
CA PRO A 268 16.71 14.46 31.43
C PRO A 268 16.37 15.79 32.09
N GLU A 269 16.15 16.82 31.28
CA GLU A 269 14.86 17.50 31.46
C GLU A 269 13.83 16.41 31.18
N VAL A 270 13.01 16.09 32.18
CA VAL A 270 11.96 15.08 32.05
C VAL A 270 11.03 15.53 30.94
N ILE A 271 11.28 15.06 29.72
CA ILE A 271 10.30 15.10 28.65
C ILE A 271 9.48 13.83 28.88
N GLU A 272 8.35 14.00 29.57
CA GLU A 272 7.32 12.97 29.64
C GLU A 272 6.68 12.85 28.26
N GLY A 273 7.18 11.92 27.46
CA GLY A 273 6.52 11.50 26.24
C GLY A 273 6.64 9.99 26.02
N GLU A 274 5.74 9.48 25.18
CA GLU A 274 5.66 8.06 24.82
C GLU A 274 6.60 7.70 23.66
N LEU A 275 7.33 8.68 23.10
CA LEU A 275 8.09 8.50 21.87
C LEU A 275 9.51 8.02 22.18
N VAL A 276 9.93 6.98 21.47
CA VAL A 276 11.29 6.43 21.57
C VAL A 276 12.05 6.78 20.30
N GLU A 277 13.18 7.47 20.45
CA GLU A 277 14.14 7.70 19.38
C GLU A 277 15.32 6.73 19.51
N GLN A 278 15.60 5.99 18.44
CA GLN A 278 16.80 5.17 18.31
C GLN A 278 17.77 5.85 17.34
N ILE A 279 19.00 6.08 17.79
CA ILE A 279 20.04 6.74 17.01
C ILE A 279 21.17 5.75 16.77
N TYR A 280 21.62 5.66 15.53
CA TYR A 280 22.77 4.90 15.10
C TYR A 280 23.76 5.83 14.42
N GLN A 281 25.04 5.73 14.78
CA GLN A 281 26.10 6.54 14.17
C GLN A 281 27.27 5.64 13.80
N GLY A 282 27.92 5.89 12.69
CA GLY A 282 29.15 5.16 12.38
C GLY A 282 29.75 5.55 11.05
N ASP A 283 30.98 5.09 10.86
CA ASP A 283 31.80 5.48 9.74
C ASP A 283 31.92 4.34 8.74
N ILE A 284 31.88 4.68 7.45
CA ILE A 284 32.17 3.76 6.35
C ILE A 284 33.36 4.30 5.55
N TYR A 285 34.36 3.45 5.35
CA TYR A 285 35.59 3.78 4.64
C TYR A 285 35.63 3.18 3.24
N PHE A 286 36.16 3.93 2.29
CA PHE A 286 36.25 3.55 0.88
C PHE A 286 37.70 3.69 0.40
N PRO A 287 38.56 2.68 0.63
CA PRO A 287 39.94 2.71 0.18
C PRO A 287 40.03 2.46 -1.34
N SER A 288 41.02 3.05 -2.00
CA SER A 288 41.28 2.93 -3.44
C SER A 288 42.78 3.02 -3.72
N ASN A 289 43.28 2.46 -4.82
CA ASN A 289 44.70 2.56 -5.12
C ASN A 289 45.02 3.94 -5.73
N GLY A 290 46.03 4.63 -5.17
CA GLY A 290 46.53 5.91 -5.71
C GLY A 290 45.53 7.07 -5.61
N ARG A 291 44.50 6.95 -4.78
CA ARG A 291 43.53 8.01 -4.46
C ARG A 291 43.41 8.14 -2.95
N LEU A 292 43.04 9.34 -2.49
CA LEU A 292 42.77 9.61 -1.08
C LEU A 292 41.71 8.67 -0.52
N LEU A 293 41.89 8.24 0.74
CA LEU A 293 40.86 7.52 1.48
C LEU A 293 39.61 8.40 1.62
N ILE A 294 38.44 7.83 1.31
CA ILE A 294 37.17 8.50 1.57
C ILE A 294 36.52 7.89 2.82
N ARG A 295 36.07 8.77 3.72
CA ARG A 295 35.25 8.44 4.89
C ARG A 295 33.86 9.03 4.70
N THR A 296 32.84 8.25 5.06
CA THR A 296 31.48 8.75 5.21
C THR A 296 31.03 8.59 6.66
N ASP A 297 30.75 9.70 7.32
CA ASP A 297 30.09 9.75 8.63
C ASP A 297 28.58 9.60 8.42
N HIS A 298 28.03 8.48 8.88
CA HIS A 298 26.60 8.17 8.81
C HIS A 298 25.93 8.40 10.17
N ALA A 299 24.76 9.03 10.12
CA ALA A 299 23.83 9.05 11.24
C ALA A 299 22.43 8.65 10.78
N LEU A 300 21.80 7.76 11.54
CA LEU A 300 20.44 7.28 11.35
C LEU A 300 19.65 7.50 12.64
N SER A 301 18.54 8.21 12.56
CA SER A 301 17.60 8.39 13.66
C SER A 301 16.25 7.78 13.27
N LEU A 302 15.66 7.01 14.18
CA LEU A 302 14.33 6.43 14.06
C LEU A 302 13.49 6.90 15.24
N VAL A 303 12.50 7.75 14.98
CA VAL A 303 11.49 8.16 15.96
C VAL A 303 10.26 7.31 15.74
N TYR A 304 9.98 6.41 16.68
CA TYR A 304 8.86 5.48 16.61
C TYR A 304 7.56 6.16 17.04
N GLN A 305 6.53 6.06 16.21
CA GLN A 305 5.15 6.49 16.52
C GLN A 305 4.31 5.31 17.02
N ASP A 306 4.59 4.12 16.50
CA ASP A 306 4.06 2.84 16.97
C ASP A 306 5.13 1.74 16.78
N ALA A 307 4.79 0.48 17.04
CA ALA A 307 5.73 -0.64 16.95
C ALA A 307 6.34 -0.86 15.55
N ASN A 308 5.66 -0.42 14.49
CA ASN A 308 6.02 -0.69 13.10
C ASN A 308 6.07 0.57 12.22
N SER A 309 5.83 1.76 12.76
CA SER A 309 5.84 2.98 11.98
C SER A 309 6.44 4.16 12.72
N GLY A 310 6.92 5.14 11.97
CA GLY A 310 7.54 6.33 12.52
C GLY A 310 8.20 7.20 11.46
N VAL A 311 9.15 8.01 11.92
CA VAL A 311 9.95 8.90 11.07
C VAL A 311 11.41 8.46 11.12
N LEU A 312 12.03 8.36 9.95
CA LEU A 312 13.44 8.04 9.79
C LEU A 312 14.16 9.26 9.22
N SER A 313 15.27 9.63 9.85
CA SER A 313 16.20 10.64 9.37
C SER A 313 17.57 10.01 9.14
N ALA A 314 18.10 10.13 7.93
CA ALA A 314 19.44 9.65 7.56
C ALA A 314 20.30 10.81 7.09
N SER A 315 21.48 10.98 7.68
CA SER A 315 22.47 11.98 7.30
C SER A 315 23.78 11.32 6.90
N TYR A 316 24.38 11.84 5.83
CA TYR A 316 25.63 11.39 5.23
C TYR A 316 26.57 12.57 5.12
N CYS A 317 27.79 12.44 5.62
CA CYS A 317 28.84 13.45 5.46
C CYS A 317 30.09 12.80 4.88
N VAL A 318 30.40 13.12 3.62
CA VAL A 318 31.54 12.53 2.90
C VAL A 318 32.74 13.47 2.99
N THR A 319 33.88 12.94 3.40
CA THR A 319 35.17 13.64 3.53
C THR A 319 36.29 12.81 2.94
N ASP A 320 37.28 13.47 2.34
CA ASP A 320 38.55 12.86 1.95
C ASP A 320 39.59 12.94 3.07
N GLU A 321 40.62 12.10 2.96
CA GLU A 321 41.77 11.99 3.88
C GLU A 321 42.40 13.33 4.26
N ASP A 322 42.61 14.20 3.28
CA ASP A 322 43.31 15.47 3.47
C ASP A 322 42.40 16.54 4.09
N CYS A 323 41.07 16.37 4.02
CA CYS A 323 40.07 17.33 4.51
C CYS A 323 40.22 18.75 3.95
N ILE A 324 40.86 18.90 2.79
CA ILE A 324 41.07 20.19 2.13
C ILE A 324 39.77 20.71 1.51
N THR A 325 38.91 19.79 1.03
CA THR A 325 37.66 20.16 0.37
C THR A 325 36.49 20.23 1.35
N SER A 326 35.49 21.05 1.02
CA SER A 326 34.26 21.10 1.82
C SER A 326 33.56 19.74 1.82
N PRO A 327 33.09 19.26 2.98
CA PRO A 327 32.39 17.97 3.07
C PRO A 327 31.10 17.98 2.24
N ILE A 328 30.81 16.85 1.60
CA ILE A 328 29.52 16.66 0.91
C ILE A 328 28.50 16.18 1.94
N LYS A 329 27.50 17.01 2.23
CA LYS A 329 26.45 16.70 3.19
C LYS A 329 25.15 16.35 2.48
N TYR A 330 24.51 15.26 2.90
CA TYR A 330 23.21 14.86 2.39
C TYR A 330 22.31 14.42 3.54
N ARG A 331 21.07 14.90 3.56
CA ARG A 331 20.06 14.53 4.55
C ARG A 331 18.79 14.05 3.87
N ILE A 332 18.22 12.98 4.42
CA ILE A 332 16.97 12.38 3.99
C ILE A 332 16.07 12.27 5.22
N GLU A 333 14.82 12.69 5.10
CA GLU A 333 13.78 12.46 6.10
C GLU A 333 12.57 11.83 5.42
N GLY A 334 11.93 10.87 6.09
CA GLY A 334 10.77 10.18 5.55
C GLY A 334 9.99 9.40 6.59
N LYS A 335 8.76 9.04 6.24
CA LYS A 335 7.94 8.14 7.07
C LYS A 335 8.32 6.71 6.76
N PHE A 336 8.51 5.88 7.77
CA PHE A 336 8.82 4.46 7.57
C PHE A 336 7.67 3.55 7.99
N LYS A 337 7.57 2.42 7.30
CA LYS A 337 6.88 1.21 7.76
C LYS A 337 7.90 0.09 7.90
N ARG A 338 7.88 -0.59 9.04
CA ARG A 338 8.77 -1.68 9.43
C ARG A 338 8.06 -3.01 9.19
N TYR A 339 8.80 -3.96 8.64
CA TYR A 339 8.33 -5.31 8.38
C TYR A 339 9.40 -6.32 8.79
N ASP A 340 8.96 -7.45 9.33
CA ASP A 340 9.84 -8.55 9.66
C ASP A 340 9.97 -9.52 8.48
N ARG A 341 11.21 -9.92 8.15
CA ARG A 341 11.55 -10.85 7.07
C ARG A 341 12.60 -11.83 7.52
N THR A 342 12.81 -12.82 6.66
CA THR A 342 13.93 -13.74 6.76
C THR A 342 14.72 -13.71 5.46
N ILE A 343 16.03 -13.58 5.54
CA ILE A 343 16.96 -13.77 4.43
C ILE A 343 17.75 -15.04 4.75
N GLY A 344 17.51 -16.13 4.01
CA GLY A 344 18.04 -17.44 4.41
C GLY A 344 17.44 -17.88 5.75
N SER A 345 18.28 -18.02 6.77
CA SER A 345 17.88 -18.31 8.16
C SER A 345 17.83 -17.07 9.07
N ASP A 346 18.29 -15.92 8.57
CA ASP A 346 18.52 -14.73 9.39
C ASP A 346 17.28 -13.85 9.42
N LYS A 347 16.86 -13.44 10.63
CA LYS A 347 15.79 -12.46 10.80
C LYS A 347 16.31 -11.08 10.40
N VAL A 348 15.54 -10.41 9.56
CA VAL A 348 15.88 -9.10 9.01
C VAL A 348 14.67 -8.20 9.11
N GLU A 349 14.88 -7.01 9.64
CA GLU A 349 13.86 -5.98 9.66
C GLU A 349 14.02 -5.07 8.45
N VAL A 350 12.93 -4.79 7.76
CA VAL A 350 12.92 -3.96 6.55
C VAL A 350 12.15 -2.69 6.84
N PHE A 351 12.81 -1.55 6.65
CA PHE A 351 12.24 -0.22 6.81
C PHE A 351 11.99 0.35 5.43
N GLN A 352 10.73 0.36 5.01
CA GLN A 352 10.25 0.99 3.79
C GLN A 352 10.01 2.47 4.07
N VAL A 353 10.82 3.35 3.49
CA VAL A 353 10.82 4.79 3.78
C VAL A 353 10.25 5.56 2.60
N GLU A 354 9.08 6.16 2.81
CA GLU A 354 8.51 7.17 1.94
C GLU A 354 9.15 8.53 2.25
N VAL A 355 10.02 8.97 1.35
CA VAL A 355 10.84 10.16 1.56
C VAL A 355 9.99 11.43 1.43
N THR A 356 9.99 12.24 2.48
CA THR A 356 9.25 13.51 2.53
C THR A 356 10.17 14.71 2.27
N ARG A 357 11.46 14.60 2.64
CA ARG A 357 12.45 15.65 2.44
C ARG A 357 13.81 15.07 2.05
N LYS A 358 14.47 15.73 1.10
CA LYS A 358 15.86 15.48 0.72
C LYS A 358 16.59 16.81 0.67
N ASN A 359 17.79 16.86 1.22
CA ASN A 359 18.63 18.04 1.17
C ASN A 359 20.08 17.65 0.90
N LEU A 360 20.55 17.90 -0.32
CA LEU A 360 21.95 17.77 -0.72
C LEU A 360 22.58 19.15 -0.70
N PHE A 361 23.57 19.34 0.17
CA PHE A 361 24.32 20.58 0.23
C PHE A 361 25.34 20.62 -0.90
N THR A 362 25.38 21.73 -1.64
CA THR A 362 26.38 21.94 -2.68
C THR A 362 27.71 22.29 -2.02
N PRO A 363 28.76 21.45 -2.19
CA PRO A 363 30.10 21.78 -1.70
C PRO A 363 30.74 22.86 -2.57
N GLU A 364 31.65 23.65 -2.01
CA GLU A 364 32.40 24.68 -2.75
C GLU A 364 33.33 24.06 -3.81
N SER A 365 33.96 22.94 -3.45
CA SER A 365 34.82 22.15 -4.32
C SER A 365 34.68 20.67 -3.97
N VAL A 366 34.97 19.80 -4.93
CA VAL A 366 34.92 18.35 -4.76
C VAL A 366 36.21 17.76 -5.29
N SER A 367 36.92 17.00 -4.47
CA SER A 367 38.15 16.33 -4.90
C SER A 367 37.85 15.25 -5.95
N PRO A 368 38.82 14.89 -6.81
CA PRO A 368 38.65 13.80 -7.78
C PRO A 368 38.20 12.48 -7.13
N SER A 369 38.68 12.19 -5.92
CA SER A 369 38.29 11.00 -5.12
C SER A 369 36.82 11.07 -4.67
N ALA A 370 36.33 12.23 -4.24
CA ALA A 370 34.97 12.41 -3.74
C ALA A 370 33.91 12.60 -4.85
N LEU A 371 34.33 12.85 -6.09
CA LEU A 371 33.42 13.17 -7.21
C LEU A 371 32.38 12.09 -7.50
N VAL A 372 32.76 10.81 -7.39
CA VAL A 372 31.85 9.67 -7.61
C VAL A 372 30.72 9.69 -6.58
N PHE A 373 31.06 9.93 -5.31
CA PHE A 373 30.09 10.01 -4.20
C PHE A 373 29.13 11.18 -4.40
N TYR A 374 29.63 12.36 -4.76
CA TYR A 374 28.78 13.52 -5.01
C TYR A 374 27.78 13.27 -6.16
N ARG A 375 28.24 12.65 -7.26
CA ARG A 375 27.37 12.32 -8.40
C ARG A 375 26.25 11.37 -8.01
N GLU A 376 26.57 10.35 -7.22
CA GLU A 376 25.57 9.39 -6.76
C GLU A 376 24.58 9.97 -5.76
N LEU A 377 25.06 10.77 -4.80
CA LEU A 377 24.18 11.49 -3.88
C LEU A 377 23.26 12.45 -4.64
N ARG A 378 23.78 13.12 -5.68
CA ARG A 378 22.98 13.98 -6.56
C ARG A 378 21.95 13.20 -7.38
N ARG A 379 22.29 12.01 -7.88
CA ARG A 379 21.34 11.12 -8.56
C ARG A 379 20.22 10.72 -7.60
N GLN A 380 20.57 10.30 -6.39
CA GLN A 380 19.62 9.89 -5.36
C GLN A 380 18.74 11.04 -4.86
N SER A 381 19.29 12.26 -4.77
CA SER A 381 18.53 13.45 -4.34
C SER A 381 17.42 13.82 -5.33
N LEU A 382 17.60 13.48 -6.61
CA LEU A 382 16.63 13.73 -7.68
C LEU A 382 15.62 12.57 -7.87
N SER A 383 15.95 11.36 -7.43
CA SER A 383 15.06 10.20 -7.50
C SER A 383 13.81 10.39 -6.63
N LYS A 384 12.67 9.83 -7.04
CA LYS A 384 11.43 9.76 -6.26
C LYS A 384 11.14 8.37 -5.70
N GLU A 385 12.11 7.47 -5.80
CA GLU A 385 11.97 6.09 -5.36
C GLU A 385 11.88 5.99 -3.84
N THR A 386 11.07 5.04 -3.38
CA THR A 386 11.04 4.59 -1.99
C THR A 386 12.40 4.02 -1.61
N LEU A 387 12.91 4.40 -0.44
CA LEU A 387 14.17 3.87 0.06
C LEU A 387 13.91 2.70 1.01
N TYR A 388 14.79 1.71 0.98
CA TYR A 388 14.72 0.54 1.84
C TYR A 388 15.99 0.44 2.67
N PHE A 389 15.84 0.37 3.98
CA PHE A 389 16.91 0.09 4.92
C PHE A 389 16.65 -1.28 5.53
N TYR A 390 17.71 -2.07 5.70
CA TYR A 390 17.59 -3.43 6.24
C TYR A 390 18.42 -3.55 7.51
N ARG A 391 17.80 -3.88 8.65
CA ARG A 391 18.51 -4.15 9.89
C ARG A 391 18.69 -5.67 10.03
N LEU A 392 19.94 -6.10 9.95
CA LEU A 392 20.35 -7.52 9.96
C LEU A 392 20.68 -8.02 11.35
N HIS A 393 21.14 -7.12 12.21
CA HIS A 393 21.44 -7.38 13.61
C HIS A 393 20.98 -6.19 14.43
N ASN A 394 20.45 -6.45 15.61
CA ASN A 394 20.05 -5.41 16.55
C ASN A 394 20.18 -5.95 17.97
N ASP A 395 20.96 -5.26 18.79
CA ASP A 395 21.03 -5.49 20.22
C ASP A 395 20.88 -4.15 20.97
N ALA A 396 21.19 -4.16 22.27
CA ALA A 396 21.06 -2.97 23.11
C ALA A 396 22.09 -1.88 22.77
N GLU A 397 23.27 -2.27 22.25
CA GLU A 397 24.41 -1.37 22.07
C GLU A 397 24.73 -1.09 20.61
N THR A 398 24.28 -1.93 19.67
CA THR A 398 24.60 -1.81 18.24
C THR A 398 23.47 -2.25 17.33
N GLY A 399 23.56 -1.84 16.07
CA GLY A 399 22.79 -2.41 14.97
C GLY A 399 23.62 -2.53 13.71
N LEU A 400 23.39 -3.59 12.94
CA LEU A 400 23.96 -3.79 11.62
C LEU A 400 22.92 -3.50 10.54
N TRP A 401 23.27 -2.60 9.62
CA TRP A 401 22.38 -2.09 8.61
C TRP A 401 22.91 -2.31 7.20
N ILE A 402 22.02 -2.64 6.26
CA ILE A 402 22.21 -2.35 4.84
C ILE A 402 21.59 -0.98 4.57
N LEU A 403 22.44 -0.04 4.19
CA LEU A 403 22.05 1.33 3.86
C LEU A 403 21.91 1.47 2.34
N PRO A 404 20.88 2.17 1.84
CA PRO A 404 20.75 2.50 0.41
C PRO A 404 21.70 3.64 0.03
N TYR A 405 23.00 3.43 0.28
CA TYR A 405 24.10 4.35 0.03
C TYR A 405 25.17 3.62 -0.80
N MET A 406 25.65 4.27 -1.87
CA MET A 406 26.53 3.66 -2.88
C MET A 406 26.02 2.27 -3.32
N GLY A 407 24.80 2.24 -3.87
CA GLY A 407 24.14 1.02 -4.32
C GLY A 407 23.49 0.23 -3.17
N ASN A 408 24.32 -0.28 -2.26
CA ASN A 408 23.94 -0.80 -0.93
C ASN A 408 25.23 -1.05 -0.15
N THR A 409 25.35 -0.53 1.06
CA THR A 409 26.55 -0.64 1.90
C THR A 409 26.18 -1.16 3.28
N LEU A 410 27.10 -1.94 3.89
CA LEU A 410 26.95 -2.41 5.25
C LEU A 410 27.54 -1.40 6.23
N ALA A 411 26.82 -1.17 7.31
CA ALA A 411 27.30 -0.39 8.44
C ALA A 411 26.87 -1.03 9.75
N TRP A 412 27.82 -1.51 10.53
CA TRP A 412 27.63 -1.79 11.94
C TRP A 412 27.87 -0.50 12.71
N MET A 413 26.89 -0.10 13.51
CA MET A 413 26.87 1.20 14.18
C MET A 413 26.48 1.03 15.65
N PRO A 414 27.11 1.74 16.60
CA PRO A 414 26.60 1.83 17.95
C PRO A 414 25.21 2.46 17.95
N ARG A 415 24.40 2.03 18.91
CA ARG A 415 23.03 2.44 19.12
C ARG A 415 22.95 3.27 20.40
N SER A 416 22.15 4.32 20.37
CA SER A 416 21.70 5.06 21.53
C SER A 416 20.19 5.18 21.49
N GLU A 417 19.55 5.17 22.66
CA GLU A 417 18.11 5.32 22.79
C GLU A 417 17.79 6.54 23.65
N LEU A 418 16.91 7.39 23.14
CA LEU A 418 16.34 8.52 23.86
C LEU A 418 14.84 8.31 24.02
N LYS A 419 14.35 8.59 25.24
CA LYS A 419 12.92 8.67 25.52
C LYS A 419 12.56 10.15 25.55
N MET A 420 11.61 10.54 24.70
CA MET A 420 11.13 11.91 24.52
C MET A 420 9.68 12.01 24.92
#